data_AF-A0A7M2T9P5-F1
#
_entry.id   AF-A0A7M2T9P5-F1
#
_cell.length_a   1.000
_cell.length_b   1.000
_cell.length_c   1.000
_cell.angle_alpha   90.00
_cell.angle_beta   90.00
_cell.angle_gamma   90.00
#
_symmetry.space_group_name_H-M   'P 1'
#
loop_
_entity.id
_entity.type
_entity.pdbx_description
1 polymer ?
#
loop_
_entity_poly.entity_id
_entity_poly.type
_entity_poly.pdbx_seq_one_letter_code
_entity_poly.pdbx_strand_id
1 'polypeptide(L)'
;MSLVLRRVLTRAGRPAGAVRLPRKRAPWSRPGNGLLIVAAVLGTAWGAVDDLISGAEYHVLRPSGPGGCTAVVRETSFLVSGSGEAYAVGRTGWALGESGSWAVDDGYRPVEAGTYELDWGRDGGLLRISGTSTDPVLHGGLADIDCWW
;
A
#
# COMPACT_ATOMS: atom_id res chain seq x y z
N MET A 1 -59.87 26.48 38.02
CA MET A 1 -59.87 25.35 38.97
C MET A 1 -58.51 25.27 39.63
N SER A 2 -58.49 25.02 40.94
CA SER A 2 -57.34 25.12 41.85
C SER A 2 -56.53 23.82 41.95
N LEU A 3 -55.41 23.90 42.67
CA LEU A 3 -54.58 22.85 43.32
C LEU A 3 -53.13 22.66 42.81
N VAL A 4 -52.31 23.60 43.31
CA VAL A 4 -50.97 23.48 43.94
C VAL A 4 -50.57 22.09 44.47
N LEU A 5 -49.28 21.69 44.31
CA LEU A 5 -48.33 21.14 45.33
C LEU A 5 -47.04 20.63 44.65
N ARG A 6 -45.93 21.39 44.60
CA ARG A 6 -44.82 21.56 45.58
C ARG A 6 -44.16 20.27 46.14
N ARG A 7 -42.90 20.08 45.68
CA ARG A 7 -41.67 19.55 46.34
C ARG A 7 -41.66 18.15 46.97
N VAL A 8 -40.66 17.36 46.56
CA VAL A 8 -39.65 16.79 47.49
C VAL A 8 -38.26 16.87 46.87
N LEU A 9 -37.32 17.48 47.60
CA LEU A 9 -35.89 17.40 47.39
C LEU A 9 -35.39 16.02 47.84
N THR A 10 -34.74 15.28 46.96
CA THR A 10 -33.76 14.26 47.40
C THR A 10 -32.38 14.66 46.88
N ARG A 11 -31.68 15.38 47.76
CA ARG A 11 -30.23 15.54 47.72
C ARG A 11 -29.63 14.20 48.15
N ALA A 12 -29.22 13.38 47.20
CA ALA A 12 -28.31 12.25 47.40
C ALA A 12 -27.23 12.41 46.32
N GLY A 13 -26.15 13.13 46.59
CA GLY A 13 -24.97 12.53 47.21
C GLY A 13 -23.87 12.44 46.16
N ARG A 14 -23.08 13.50 45.99
CA ARG A 14 -21.68 13.41 45.54
C ARG A 14 -20.85 13.71 46.79
N PRO A 15 -19.79 12.94 47.11
CA PRO A 15 -18.74 12.63 46.16
C PRO A 15 -18.15 11.20 46.28
N ALA A 16 -17.08 10.98 45.51
CA ALA A 16 -16.14 9.86 45.56
C ALA A 16 -16.56 8.59 44.82
N GLY A 17 -15.81 8.28 43.76
CA GLY A 17 -15.96 7.03 43.02
C GLY A 17 -15.94 7.16 41.51
N ALA A 18 -15.54 8.31 40.93
CA ALA A 18 -14.88 8.20 39.63
C ALA A 18 -13.60 7.41 39.90
N VAL A 19 -13.67 6.09 39.72
CA VAL A 19 -12.48 5.28 39.46
C VAL A 19 -11.93 5.86 38.17
N ARG A 20 -11.14 6.93 38.29
CA ARG A 20 -10.09 7.20 37.34
C ARG A 20 -9.25 5.95 37.43
N LEU A 21 -9.52 4.97 36.57
CA LEU A 21 -8.52 3.99 36.22
C LEU A 21 -7.25 4.83 36.02
N PRO A 22 -6.18 4.59 36.79
CA PRO A 22 -4.95 5.29 36.52
C PRO A 22 -4.65 4.94 35.08
N ARG A 23 -4.79 5.93 34.18
CA ARG A 23 -4.22 5.87 32.86
C ARG A 23 -2.73 5.90 33.12
N LYS A 24 -2.18 4.74 33.52
CA LYS A 24 -0.77 4.43 33.46
C LYS A 24 -0.46 4.53 31.98
N ARG A 25 -0.21 5.76 31.51
CA ARG A 25 0.56 5.97 30.30
C ARG A 25 1.87 5.27 30.64
N ALA A 26 2.05 4.05 30.10
CA ALA A 26 3.23 3.26 30.33
C ALA A 26 4.42 4.20 30.05
N PRO A 27 5.27 4.50 31.05
CA PRO A 27 6.36 5.47 30.88
C PRO A 27 7.35 5.04 29.78
N TRP A 28 7.26 3.77 29.36
CA TRP A 28 8.01 3.18 28.26
C TRP A 28 7.46 3.42 26.84
N SER A 29 6.25 3.98 26.69
CA SER A 29 5.67 4.26 25.37
C SER A 29 6.39 5.38 24.61
N ARG A 30 7.08 6.28 25.32
CA ARG A 30 7.81 7.41 24.71
C ARG A 30 9.09 7.02 23.97
N PRO A 31 10.03 6.24 24.56
CA PRO A 31 11.21 5.79 23.82
C PRO A 31 10.86 4.83 22.69
N GLY A 32 9.88 3.94 22.88
CA GLY A 32 9.44 3.01 21.84
C GLY A 32 8.85 3.71 20.61
N ASN A 33 8.01 4.73 20.82
CA ASN A 33 7.46 5.50 19.71
C ASN A 33 8.54 6.27 18.94
N GLY A 34 9.53 6.82 19.64
CA GLY A 34 10.68 7.49 18.98
C GLY A 34 11.47 6.53 18.10
N LEU A 35 11.74 5.31 18.60
CA LEU A 35 12.44 4.28 17.83
C LEU A 35 11.65 3.85 16.59
N LEU A 36 10.33 3.66 16.71
CA LEU A 36 9.47 3.31 15.58
C LEU A 36 9.44 4.40 14.50
N ILE A 37 9.41 5.67 14.90
CA ILE A 37 9.49 6.80 13.95
C ILE A 37 10.84 6.78 13.23
N VAL A 38 11.95 6.64 13.97
CA VAL A 38 13.29 6.58 13.36
C VAL A 38 13.41 5.41 12.40
N ALA A 39 12.92 4.22 12.79
CA ALA A 39 12.93 3.04 11.93
C ALA A 39 12.10 3.26 10.65
N ALA A 40 10.91 3.86 10.76
CA ALA A 40 10.07 4.17 9.60
C ALA A 40 10.74 5.18 8.65
N VAL A 41 11.36 6.24 9.20
CA VAL A 41 12.07 7.25 8.40
C VAL A 41 13.28 6.64 7.70
N LEU A 42 14.11 5.87 8.40
CA LEU A 42 15.28 5.23 7.82
C LEU A 42 14.87 4.20 6.75
N GLY A 43 13.84 3.39 7.00
CA GLY A 43 13.34 2.43 6.01
C GLY A 43 12.84 3.12 4.74
N THR A 44 12.10 4.23 4.89
CA THR A 44 11.61 5.02 3.74
C THR A 44 12.76 5.65 2.96
N ALA A 45 13.73 6.25 3.66
CA ALA A 45 14.90 6.86 3.03
C ALA A 45 15.76 5.81 2.30
N TRP A 46 15.92 4.63 2.91
CA TRP A 46 16.65 3.52 2.29
C TRP A 46 15.98 3.03 1.01
N GLY A 47 14.65 2.87 1.03
CA GLY A 47 13.88 2.52 -0.18
C GLY A 47 14.06 3.53 -1.31
N ALA A 48 14.04 4.83 -1.01
CA ALA A 48 14.25 5.87 -2.01
C ALA A 48 15.68 5.86 -2.59
N VAL A 49 16.68 5.52 -1.77
CA VAL A 49 18.07 5.34 -2.23
C VAL A 49 18.19 4.10 -3.11
N ASP A 50 17.53 3.01 -2.74
CA ASP A 50 17.48 1.78 -3.53
C ASP A 50 16.84 2.02 -4.91
N ASP A 51 15.74 2.76 -4.99
CA ASP A 51 15.13 3.20 -6.25
C ASP A 51 16.13 3.95 -7.14
N LEU A 52 16.93 4.85 -6.56
CA LEU A 52 17.91 5.63 -7.31
C LEU A 52 19.08 4.76 -7.82
N ILE A 53 19.57 3.83 -6.99
CA ILE A 53 20.69 2.95 -7.35
C ILE A 53 20.24 1.92 -8.38
N SER A 54 19.05 1.34 -8.20
CA SER A 54 18.48 0.32 -9.08
C SER A 54 17.90 0.88 -10.39
N GLY A 55 17.83 2.22 -10.50
CA GLY A 55 17.25 2.90 -11.65
C GLY A 55 15.75 2.64 -11.78
N ALA A 56 15.00 2.64 -10.68
CA ALA A 56 13.57 2.35 -10.72
C ALA A 56 12.79 3.33 -11.62
N GLU A 57 11.96 2.80 -12.51
CA GLU A 57 10.98 3.53 -13.31
C GLU A 57 9.57 3.03 -13.03
N TYR A 58 8.60 3.94 -13.06
CA TYR A 58 7.22 3.65 -12.70
C TYR A 58 6.29 3.95 -13.88
N HIS A 59 5.48 2.96 -14.25
CA HIS A 59 4.56 3.04 -15.37
C HIS A 59 3.12 2.81 -14.90
N VAL A 60 2.25 3.77 -15.21
CA VAL A 60 0.80 3.63 -15.03
C VAL A 60 0.23 3.05 -16.32
N LEU A 61 -0.20 1.80 -16.29
CA LEU A 61 -0.68 1.10 -17.48
C LEU A 61 -2.08 1.59 -17.87
N ARG A 62 -2.36 1.58 -19.17
CA ARG A 62 -3.66 1.95 -19.73
C ARG A 62 -4.20 0.79 -20.58
N PRO A 63 -5.54 0.65 -20.69
CA PRO A 63 -6.58 1.45 -20.03
C PRO A 63 -6.70 1.13 -18.53
N SER A 64 -7.43 1.94 -17.78
CA SER A 64 -7.88 1.57 -16.44
C SER A 64 -9.03 0.56 -16.52
N GLY A 65 -9.07 -0.35 -15.56
CA GLY A 65 -10.07 -1.37 -15.40
C GLY A 65 -11.35 -0.91 -14.70
N PRO A 66 -12.25 -1.86 -14.40
CA PRO A 66 -13.51 -1.60 -13.70
C PRO A 66 -13.31 -0.80 -12.42
N GLY A 67 -14.22 0.14 -12.15
CA GLY A 67 -14.17 0.97 -10.93
C GLY A 67 -12.98 1.93 -10.85
N GLY A 68 -12.21 2.09 -11.93
CA GLY A 68 -10.98 2.91 -11.94
C GLY A 68 -9.75 2.18 -11.40
N CYS A 69 -9.82 0.85 -11.28
CA CYS A 69 -8.66 0.02 -10.94
C CYS A 69 -7.56 0.22 -11.99
N THR A 70 -6.34 0.47 -11.55
CA THR A 70 -5.21 0.74 -12.46
C THR A 70 -4.03 -0.15 -12.09
N ALA A 71 -3.41 -0.77 -13.09
CA ALA A 71 -2.15 -1.47 -12.90
C ALA A 71 -1.01 -0.45 -12.91
N VAL A 72 -0.22 -0.42 -11.85
CA VAL A 72 1.02 0.35 -11.79
C VAL A 72 2.18 -0.62 -11.72
N VAL A 73 3.19 -0.39 -12.54
CA VAL A 73 4.39 -1.21 -12.61
C VAL A 73 5.57 -0.39 -12.13
N ARG A 74 6.47 -1.02 -11.39
CA ARG A 74 7.82 -0.55 -11.09
C ARG A 74 8.81 -1.47 -11.79
N GLU A 75 9.65 -0.94 -12.67
CA GLU A 75 10.76 -1.68 -13.30
C GLU A 75 12.10 -1.16 -12.80
N THR A 76 13.04 -2.05 -12.54
CA THR A 76 14.43 -1.72 -12.18
C THR A 76 15.40 -2.34 -13.14
N SER A 77 16.55 -1.70 -13.35
CA SER A 77 17.66 -2.26 -14.12
C SER A 77 18.98 -1.73 -13.59
N PHE A 78 19.81 -2.64 -13.06
CA PHE A 78 21.11 -2.33 -12.51
C PHE A 78 22.12 -3.44 -12.80
N LEU A 79 23.30 -3.06 -13.30
CA LEU A 79 24.40 -3.97 -13.60
C LEU A 79 23.98 -5.23 -14.38
N VAL A 80 23.20 -5.05 -15.46
CA VAL A 80 22.75 -6.15 -16.33
C VAL A 80 21.78 -7.11 -15.61
N SER A 81 21.12 -6.67 -14.54
CA SER A 81 20.03 -7.40 -13.89
C SER A 81 18.81 -6.49 -13.92
N GLY A 82 17.65 -7.04 -14.30
CA GLY A 82 16.40 -6.30 -14.30
C GLY A 82 15.30 -7.06 -13.56
N SER A 83 14.37 -6.32 -12.99
CA SER A 83 13.17 -6.87 -12.38
C SER A 83 12.02 -5.91 -12.52
N GLY A 84 10.80 -6.42 -12.35
CA GLY A 84 9.65 -5.55 -12.19
C GLY A 84 8.60 -6.13 -11.27
N GLU A 85 7.78 -5.22 -10.76
CA GLU A 85 6.73 -5.46 -9.77
C GLU A 85 5.46 -4.79 -10.27
N ALA A 86 4.34 -5.49 -10.23
CA ALA A 86 3.02 -4.97 -10.58
C ALA A 86 2.17 -4.77 -9.33
N TYR A 87 1.40 -3.68 -9.32
CA TYR A 87 0.54 -3.29 -8.22
C TYR A 87 -0.85 -2.94 -8.71
N ALA A 88 -1.87 -3.51 -8.06
CA ALA A 88 -3.26 -3.09 -8.24
C ALA A 88 -3.53 -1.83 -7.42
N VAL A 89 -3.81 -0.71 -8.10
CA VAL A 89 -4.10 0.58 -7.48
C VAL A 89 -5.58 0.92 -7.67
N GLY A 90 -6.31 0.84 -6.57
CA GLY A 90 -7.73 1.21 -6.53
C GLY A 90 -7.96 2.72 -6.46
N ARG A 91 -9.22 3.12 -6.27
CA ARG A 91 -9.66 4.53 -6.25
C ARG A 91 -9.01 5.38 -5.15
N THR A 92 -8.51 4.76 -4.09
CA THR A 92 -7.81 5.46 -3.02
C THR A 92 -6.46 5.99 -3.51
N GLY A 93 -5.88 5.39 -4.54
CA GLY A 93 -4.52 5.67 -5.03
C GLY A 93 -3.43 4.87 -4.31
N TRP A 94 -3.80 3.83 -3.54
CA TRP A 94 -2.87 3.03 -2.74
C TRP A 94 -2.94 1.58 -3.20
N ALA A 95 -1.78 0.92 -3.25
CA ALA A 95 -1.67 -0.52 -3.36
C ALA A 95 -1.38 -1.13 -1.98
N LEU A 96 -2.04 -2.24 -1.64
CA LEU A 96 -1.82 -2.94 -0.37
C LEU A 96 -0.66 -3.94 -0.42
N GLY A 97 -0.17 -4.25 -1.62
CA GLY A 97 0.94 -5.17 -1.85
C GLY A 97 1.17 -5.37 -3.34
N GLU A 98 2.25 -6.11 -3.63
CA GLU A 98 2.57 -6.59 -4.96
C GLU A 98 1.54 -7.61 -5.43
N SER A 99 1.05 -7.44 -6.67
CA SER A 99 0.17 -8.38 -7.37
C SER A 99 0.96 -9.46 -8.13
N GLY A 100 2.20 -9.15 -8.52
CA GLY A 100 3.16 -10.11 -9.06
C GLY A 100 4.45 -9.43 -9.52
N SER A 101 5.47 -10.23 -9.84
CA SER A 101 6.80 -9.76 -10.23
C SER A 101 7.39 -10.57 -11.36
N TRP A 102 8.48 -10.05 -11.93
CA TRP A 102 9.31 -10.72 -12.93
C TRP A 102 10.78 -10.36 -12.77
N ALA A 103 11.63 -11.18 -13.38
CA ALA A 103 13.07 -10.96 -13.46
C ALA A 103 13.60 -11.21 -14.88
N VAL A 104 14.64 -10.46 -15.24
CA VAL A 104 15.43 -10.56 -16.47
C VAL A 104 16.92 -10.45 -16.12
N ASP A 105 17.80 -10.98 -16.97
CA ASP A 105 19.27 -11.04 -16.74
C ASP A 105 20.10 -10.15 -17.68
N ASP A 106 19.46 -9.15 -18.29
CA ASP A 106 20.06 -8.24 -19.27
C ASP A 106 19.76 -6.77 -18.97
N GLY A 107 18.94 -6.48 -17.95
CA GLY A 107 18.44 -5.14 -17.65
C GLY A 107 17.32 -4.66 -18.59
N TYR A 108 16.75 -5.56 -19.39
CA TYR A 108 15.59 -5.28 -20.24
C TYR A 108 14.38 -4.85 -19.39
N ARG A 109 13.59 -3.94 -19.94
CA ARG A 109 12.41 -3.36 -19.29
C ARG A 109 11.18 -3.64 -20.14
N PRO A 110 10.54 -4.81 -19.97
CA PRO A 110 9.40 -5.20 -20.77
C PRO A 110 8.27 -4.17 -20.88
N VAL A 111 7.94 -3.47 -19.78
CA VAL A 111 6.85 -2.50 -19.79
C VAL A 111 7.24 -1.22 -20.51
N GLU A 112 8.44 -0.70 -20.26
CA GLU A 112 8.99 0.43 -21.01
C GLU A 112 9.08 0.11 -22.52
N ALA A 113 9.52 -1.09 -22.86
CA ALA A 113 9.65 -1.57 -24.24
C ALA A 113 8.31 -1.95 -24.90
N GLY A 114 7.21 -1.99 -24.13
CA GLY A 114 5.88 -2.32 -24.63
C GLY A 114 5.62 -3.80 -24.90
N THR A 115 6.43 -4.71 -24.34
CA THR A 115 6.24 -6.16 -24.43
C THR A 115 5.39 -6.70 -23.28
N TYR A 116 4.21 -6.11 -23.10
CA TYR A 116 3.22 -6.55 -22.12
C TYR A 116 1.81 -6.54 -22.71
N GLU A 117 0.93 -7.30 -22.10
CA GLU A 117 -0.50 -7.30 -22.35
C GLU A 117 -1.25 -7.12 -21.03
N LEU A 118 -2.27 -6.26 -21.04
CA LEU A 118 -3.15 -6.04 -19.91
C LEU A 118 -4.59 -6.19 -20.36
N ASP A 119 -5.24 -7.25 -19.90
CA ASP A 119 -6.63 -7.56 -20.23
C ASP A 119 -7.52 -7.37 -19.01
N TRP A 120 -8.55 -6.55 -19.15
CA TRP A 120 -9.53 -6.32 -18.09
C TRP A 120 -10.76 -7.21 -18.25
N GLY A 121 -11.06 -7.97 -17.21
CA GLY A 121 -12.34 -8.64 -17.02
C GLY A 121 -13.33 -7.75 -16.26
N ARG A 122 -14.43 -8.36 -15.80
CA ARG A 122 -15.43 -7.68 -14.97
C ARG A 122 -14.92 -7.41 -13.54
N ASP A 123 -14.15 -8.35 -13.01
CA ASP A 123 -13.81 -8.41 -11.60
C ASP A 123 -12.34 -8.04 -11.30
N GLY A 124 -11.53 -7.79 -12.34
CA GLY A 124 -10.11 -7.52 -12.23
C GLY A 124 -9.45 -7.57 -13.61
N GLY A 125 -8.12 -7.55 -13.64
CA GLY A 125 -7.35 -7.67 -14.88
C GLY A 125 -6.28 -8.73 -14.79
N LEU A 126 -5.83 -9.21 -15.94
CA LEU A 126 -4.66 -10.09 -16.06
C LEU A 126 -3.56 -9.31 -16.77
N LEU A 127 -2.45 -9.11 -16.07
CA LEU A 127 -1.24 -8.54 -16.65
C LEU A 127 -0.29 -9.68 -17.03
N ARG A 128 0.12 -9.70 -18.29
CA ARG A 128 1.12 -10.62 -18.82
C ARG A 128 2.32 -9.84 -19.33
N ILE A 129 3.46 -10.06 -18.71
CA ILE A 129 4.75 -9.53 -19.12
C ILE A 129 5.43 -10.57 -19.99
N SER A 130 6.01 -10.11 -21.10
CA SER A 130 6.73 -10.95 -22.03
C SER A 130 8.07 -10.35 -22.38
N GLY A 131 9.04 -11.21 -22.68
CA GLY A 131 10.31 -10.81 -23.25
C GLY A 131 10.30 -10.93 -24.77
N THR A 132 11.43 -10.64 -25.38
CA THR A 132 11.70 -10.97 -26.78
C THR A 132 12.47 -12.30 -26.87
N SER A 133 12.83 -12.72 -28.08
CA SER A 133 13.73 -13.88 -28.26
C SER A 133 15.15 -13.63 -27.76
N THR A 134 15.59 -12.37 -27.70
CA THR A 134 16.92 -11.97 -27.25
C THR A 134 16.93 -11.52 -25.80
N ASP A 135 15.78 -11.07 -25.29
CA ASP A 135 15.62 -10.44 -23.99
C ASP A 135 14.46 -11.12 -23.22
N PRO A 136 14.63 -12.38 -22.76
CA PRO A 136 13.55 -13.17 -22.20
C PRO A 136 13.22 -12.78 -20.75
N VAL A 137 11.94 -12.90 -20.39
CA VAL A 137 11.54 -12.97 -18.97
C VAL A 137 11.90 -14.34 -18.43
N LEU A 138 12.77 -14.38 -17.42
CA LEU A 138 13.29 -15.63 -16.87
C LEU A 138 12.30 -16.27 -15.89
N HIS A 139 11.66 -15.43 -15.07
CA HIS A 139 10.77 -15.85 -13.99
C HIS A 139 9.59 -14.90 -13.86
N GLY A 140 8.43 -15.44 -13.48
CA GLY A 140 7.22 -14.66 -13.24
C GLY A 140 6.57 -14.13 -14.52
N GLY A 141 6.11 -12.88 -14.47
CA GLY A 141 5.52 -12.20 -15.63
C GLY A 141 4.04 -12.45 -15.86
N LEU A 142 3.33 -12.99 -14.86
CA LEU A 142 1.87 -13.05 -14.86
C LEU A 142 1.37 -12.52 -13.52
N ALA A 143 0.43 -11.58 -13.53
CA ALA A 143 -0.14 -10.99 -12.32
C ALA A 143 -1.65 -10.75 -12.46
N ASP A 144 -2.41 -11.18 -11.45
CA ASP A 144 -3.82 -10.83 -11.31
C ASP A 144 -3.93 -9.43 -10.67
N ILE A 145 -4.47 -8.48 -11.41
CA ILE A 145 -4.66 -7.09 -10.98
C ILE A 145 -6.07 -6.95 -10.42
N ASP A 146 -6.18 -7.04 -9.10
CA ASP A 146 -7.44 -6.89 -8.38
C ASP A 146 -7.33 -5.81 -7.31
N CYS A 147 -8.15 -4.77 -7.45
CA CYS A 147 -8.11 -3.60 -6.59
C CYS A 147 -9.00 -3.70 -5.33
N TRP A 148 -9.64 -4.85 -5.07
CA TRP A 148 -10.47 -5.15 -3.87
C TRP A 148 -11.15 -3.88 -3.30
N TRP A 149 -12.24 -3.47 -3.96
CA TRP A 149 -13.00 -2.23 -3.68
C TRP A 149 -13.41 -2.01 -2.23
#